data_AF-A0AAV3S8F0-F1
#
_entry.id   AF-A0AAV3S8F0-F1
#
_cell.length_a   1.000
_cell.length_b   1.000
_cell.length_c   1.000
_cell.angle_alpha   90.00
_cell.angle_beta   90.00
_cell.angle_gamma   90.00
#
_symmetry.space_group_name_H-M   'P 1'
#
loop_
_entity.id
_entity.type
_entity.pdbx_description
1 polymer ?
#
loop_
_entity_poly.entity_id
_entity_poly.type
_entity_poly.pdbx_seq_one_letter_code
_entity_poly.pdbx_strand_id
1 'polypeptide(L)'
;MGADDTAPVVLVTEDDPELRALYATRLESRYSVRTAGTAADALDAADPAVAIVVLDRRLPDGDGLDYLDDLDNLTDGALVAAVTGINPGLEIATVDIDDYLVKPVDGERLVETVDALDERRTYERDVTRYYALASRRAALEAAHDPAALRDDERYETLRDELDDLRTSVTPSAAIVEDHTRASALYRDLSAAE
;
A
#
# COMPACT_ATOMS: atom_id res chain seq x y z
N MET A 1 -18.50 18.17 1.01
CA MET A 1 -17.12 17.79 1.38
C MET A 1 -16.87 16.51 0.61
N GLY A 2 -16.50 16.67 -0.66
CA GLY A 2 -16.21 15.52 -1.52
C GLY A 2 -14.81 15.06 -1.16
N ALA A 3 -14.65 13.78 -0.87
CA ALA A 3 -13.33 13.16 -0.85
C ALA A 3 -12.66 13.49 -2.19
N ASP A 4 -11.40 13.89 -2.12
CA ASP A 4 -10.59 14.14 -3.30
C ASP A 4 -10.62 12.85 -4.14
N ASP A 5 -11.08 12.92 -5.39
CA ASP A 5 -11.18 11.76 -6.33
C ASP A 5 -9.79 11.19 -6.72
N THR A 6 -8.75 11.60 -5.98
CA THR A 6 -7.33 11.27 -6.16
C THR A 6 -6.75 10.55 -4.93
N ALA A 7 -7.44 10.56 -3.78
CA ALA A 7 -6.96 9.91 -2.57
C ALA A 7 -7.00 8.37 -2.73
N PRO A 8 -5.94 7.64 -2.33
CA PRO A 8 -5.92 6.19 -2.41
C PRO A 8 -7.10 5.60 -1.60
N VAL A 9 -7.72 4.57 -2.18
CA VAL A 9 -8.87 3.92 -1.54
C VAL A 9 -8.37 2.83 -0.61
N VAL A 10 -8.85 2.85 0.64
CA VAL A 10 -8.59 1.81 1.64
C VAL A 10 -9.87 1.02 1.89
N LEU A 11 -9.82 -0.30 1.71
CA LEU A 11 -10.91 -1.21 2.03
C LEU A 11 -10.71 -1.81 3.42
N VAL A 12 -11.61 -1.54 4.35
CA VAL A 12 -11.61 -2.10 5.70
C VAL A 12 -12.60 -3.24 5.79
N THR A 13 -12.10 -4.46 5.99
CA THR A 13 -12.88 -5.69 6.13
C THR A 13 -12.81 -6.20 7.56
N GLU A 14 -13.89 -6.05 8.30
CA GLU A 14 -13.97 -6.32 9.76
C GLU A 14 -15.40 -6.73 10.09
N ASP A 15 -15.63 -7.80 10.85
CA ASP A 15 -16.99 -8.26 11.14
C ASP A 15 -17.69 -7.39 12.20
N ASP A 16 -16.96 -6.93 13.21
CA ASP A 16 -17.48 -6.05 14.26
C ASP A 16 -17.80 -4.65 13.68
N PRO A 17 -19.10 -4.25 13.65
CA PRO A 17 -19.50 -2.96 13.08
C PRO A 17 -18.96 -1.75 13.85
N GLU A 18 -18.74 -1.87 15.17
CA GLU A 18 -18.18 -0.77 15.97
C GLU A 18 -16.70 -0.60 15.67
N LEU A 19 -15.96 -1.71 15.58
CA LEU A 19 -14.53 -1.69 15.25
C LEU A 19 -14.30 -1.25 13.80
N ARG A 20 -15.11 -1.74 12.86
CA ARG A 20 -15.08 -1.33 11.45
C ARG A 20 -15.30 0.17 11.31
N ALA A 21 -16.30 0.72 12.02
CA ALA A 21 -16.57 2.16 12.01
C ALA A 21 -15.43 2.97 12.66
N LEU A 22 -14.82 2.45 13.73
CA LEU A 22 -13.66 3.06 14.37
C LEU A 22 -12.47 3.15 13.40
N TYR A 23 -12.13 2.05 12.73
CA TYR A 23 -11.04 2.00 11.75
C TYR A 23 -11.30 2.96 10.58
N ALA A 24 -12.52 2.95 10.04
CA ALA A 24 -12.89 3.88 8.98
C ALA A 24 -12.72 5.35 9.40
N THR A 25 -13.26 5.71 10.56
CA THR A 25 -13.16 7.08 11.10
C THR A 25 -11.71 7.55 11.25
N ARG A 26 -10.78 6.65 11.60
CA ARG A 26 -9.36 6.97 11.75
C ARG A 26 -8.68 7.25 10.41
N LEU A 27 -9.09 6.55 9.36
CA LEU A 27 -8.47 6.61 8.03
C LEU A 27 -9.09 7.68 7.12
N GLU A 28 -10.37 8.02 7.32
CA GLU A 28 -11.13 8.99 6.50
C GLU A 28 -10.50 10.39 6.41
N SER A 29 -9.62 10.76 7.35
CA SER A 29 -8.92 12.07 7.29
C SER A 29 -7.87 12.15 6.19
N ARG A 30 -7.42 11.02 5.64
CA ARG A 30 -6.34 10.93 4.65
C ARG A 30 -6.71 10.07 3.43
N TYR A 31 -7.64 9.14 3.59
CA TYR A 31 -7.97 8.12 2.60
C TYR A 31 -9.45 8.12 2.26
N SER A 32 -9.78 7.65 1.05
CA SER A 32 -11.13 7.28 0.68
C SER A 32 -11.42 5.88 1.25
N VAL A 33 -12.28 5.77 2.25
CA VAL A 33 -12.50 4.49 2.93
C VAL A 33 -13.74 3.76 2.39
N ARG A 34 -13.59 2.48 2.05
CA ARG A 34 -14.67 1.52 1.82
C ARG A 34 -14.69 0.52 2.98
N THR A 35 -15.88 0.00 3.32
CA THR A 35 -16.00 -0.92 4.45
C THR A 35 -16.81 -2.17 4.08
N ALA A 36 -16.37 -3.32 4.56
CA ALA A 36 -17.02 -4.62 4.38
C ALA A 36 -17.14 -5.37 5.71
N GLY A 37 -18.27 -6.03 5.93
CA GLY A 37 -18.53 -6.84 7.14
C GLY A 37 -18.25 -8.34 6.95
N THR A 38 -18.06 -8.76 5.71
CA THR A 38 -17.89 -10.14 5.28
C THR A 38 -16.87 -10.21 4.15
N ALA A 39 -16.33 -11.40 3.87
CA ALA A 39 -15.48 -11.62 2.71
C ALA A 39 -16.21 -11.30 1.40
N ALA A 40 -17.47 -11.73 1.29
CA ALA A 40 -18.31 -11.45 0.13
C ALA A 40 -18.50 -9.93 -0.11
N ASP A 41 -18.81 -9.17 0.95
CA ASP A 41 -18.94 -7.71 0.84
C ASP A 41 -17.62 -7.04 0.43
N ALA A 42 -16.48 -7.60 0.86
CA ALA A 42 -15.16 -7.08 0.52
C ALA A 42 -14.86 -7.28 -0.97
N LEU A 43 -15.16 -8.46 -1.50
CA LEU A 43 -15.01 -8.76 -2.94
C LEU A 43 -15.96 -7.89 -3.78
N ASP A 44 -17.20 -7.66 -3.34
CA ASP A 44 -18.14 -6.78 -4.04
C ASP A 44 -17.70 -5.30 -4.03
N ALA A 45 -16.95 -4.89 -3.00
CA ALA A 45 -16.41 -3.53 -2.86
C ALA A 45 -15.00 -3.38 -3.47
N ALA A 46 -14.39 -4.46 -3.95
CA ALA A 46 -13.05 -4.47 -4.52
C ALA A 46 -13.08 -4.07 -6.00
N ASP A 47 -12.21 -3.13 -6.36
CA ASP A 47 -11.93 -2.75 -7.74
C ASP A 47 -10.49 -2.19 -7.82
N PRO A 48 -9.97 -1.91 -9.04
CA PRO A 48 -8.59 -1.41 -9.20
C PRO A 48 -8.29 -0.05 -8.56
N ALA A 49 -9.29 0.66 -8.00
CA ALA A 49 -9.04 1.88 -7.23
C ALA A 49 -8.62 1.59 -5.79
N VAL A 50 -8.96 0.40 -5.25
CA VAL A 50 -8.52 -0.05 -3.93
C VAL A 50 -7.01 -0.24 -3.94
N ALA A 51 -6.32 0.57 -3.15
CA ALA A 51 -4.87 0.57 -3.05
C ALA A 51 -4.37 -0.27 -1.87
N ILE A 52 -5.15 -0.31 -0.79
CA ILE A 52 -4.79 -0.96 0.47
C ILE A 52 -6.03 -1.65 1.05
N VAL A 53 -5.83 -2.84 1.61
CA VAL A 53 -6.85 -3.60 2.32
C VAL A 53 -6.42 -3.78 3.77
N VAL A 54 -7.30 -3.41 4.69
CA VAL A 54 -7.19 -3.73 6.12
C VAL A 54 -8.13 -4.89 6.39
N LEU A 55 -7.60 -6.05 6.75
CA LEU A 55 -8.32 -7.32 6.72
C LEU A 55 -8.33 -8.02 8.09
N ASP A 56 -9.50 -8.26 8.68
CA ASP A 56 -9.63 -9.28 9.71
C ASP A 56 -9.71 -10.68 9.10
N ARG A 57 -9.01 -11.61 9.73
CA ARG A 57 -9.07 -13.04 9.46
C ARG A 57 -10.36 -13.67 9.93
N ARG A 58 -10.98 -13.18 11.00
CA ARG A 58 -12.22 -13.79 11.53
C ARG A 58 -13.43 -13.10 10.93
N LEU A 59 -13.92 -13.64 9.83
CA LEU A 59 -15.14 -13.17 9.20
C LEU A 59 -16.25 -14.21 9.37
N PRO A 60 -17.53 -13.78 9.34
CA PRO A 60 -18.66 -14.69 9.55
C PRO A 60 -18.80 -15.74 8.43
N ASP A 61 -18.18 -15.52 7.28
CA ASP A 61 -18.24 -16.35 6.08
C ASP A 61 -16.93 -17.11 5.75
N GLY A 62 -15.85 -16.96 6.54
CA GLY A 62 -14.60 -17.71 6.34
C GLY A 62 -13.38 -17.11 7.03
N ASP A 63 -12.19 -17.68 6.75
CA ASP A 63 -10.92 -17.01 7.09
C ASP A 63 -10.65 -15.91 6.05
N GLY A 64 -10.33 -14.71 6.53
CA GLY A 64 -9.90 -13.56 5.72
C GLY A 64 -8.83 -13.89 4.68
N LEU A 65 -7.89 -14.76 5.04
CA LEU A 65 -6.75 -15.07 4.19
C LEU A 65 -7.11 -15.99 3.01
N ASP A 66 -8.24 -16.70 3.08
CA ASP A 66 -8.62 -17.70 2.07
C ASP A 66 -9.02 -17.07 0.72
N TYR A 67 -9.29 -15.76 0.67
CA TYR A 67 -9.74 -15.06 -0.54
C TYR A 67 -8.79 -13.95 -1.00
N LEU A 68 -7.55 -13.93 -0.50
CA LEU A 68 -6.55 -12.96 -0.92
C LEU A 68 -6.27 -13.03 -2.43
N ASP A 69 -6.24 -14.23 -3.01
CA ASP A 69 -6.07 -14.41 -4.45
C ASP A 69 -7.20 -13.74 -5.26
N ASP A 70 -8.45 -13.89 -4.83
CA ASP A 70 -9.59 -13.25 -5.49
C ASP A 70 -9.53 -11.73 -5.36
N LEU A 71 -9.11 -11.25 -4.19
CA LEU A 71 -8.97 -9.82 -3.90
C LEU A 71 -7.84 -9.18 -4.72
N ASP A 72 -6.70 -9.85 -4.85
CA ASP A 72 -5.57 -9.40 -5.66
C ASP A 72 -5.97 -9.22 -7.13
N ASN A 73 -6.68 -10.21 -7.69
CA ASN A 73 -7.20 -10.17 -9.06
C ASN A 73 -8.18 -9.01 -9.32
N LEU A 74 -8.95 -8.60 -8.31
CA LEU A 74 -9.93 -7.51 -8.43
C LEU A 74 -9.31 -6.13 -8.22
N THR A 75 -8.25 -6.05 -7.42
CA THR A 75 -7.64 -4.78 -6.98
C THR A 75 -6.38 -4.38 -7.74
N ASP A 76 -5.88 -5.25 -8.64
CA ASP A 76 -4.65 -5.01 -9.42
C ASP A 76 -3.42 -4.83 -8.50
N GLY A 77 -3.31 -5.68 -7.47
CA GLY A 77 -2.19 -5.71 -6.54
C GLY A 77 -2.31 -4.73 -5.35
N ALA A 78 -3.50 -4.63 -4.72
CA ALA A 78 -3.60 -3.87 -3.48
C ALA A 78 -2.72 -4.47 -2.38
N LEU A 79 -2.13 -3.59 -1.57
CA LEU A 79 -1.34 -4.03 -0.41
C LEU A 79 -2.26 -4.44 0.74
N VAL A 80 -1.91 -5.47 1.49
CA VAL A 80 -2.78 -6.06 2.52
C VAL A 80 -2.16 -6.00 3.91
N ALA A 81 -2.83 -5.33 4.83
CA ALA A 81 -2.56 -5.39 6.27
C ALA A 81 -3.57 -6.31 6.96
N ALA A 82 -3.12 -7.43 7.51
CA ALA A 82 -3.96 -8.29 8.33
C ALA A 82 -4.08 -7.69 9.75
N VAL A 83 -5.31 -7.42 10.23
CA VAL A 83 -5.58 -6.85 11.55
C VAL A 83 -6.51 -7.79 12.32
N THR A 84 -5.98 -8.57 13.25
CA THR A 84 -6.72 -9.70 13.80
C THR A 84 -6.34 -10.03 15.24
N GLY A 85 -7.24 -10.68 15.99
CA GLY A 85 -6.95 -11.20 17.33
C GLY A 85 -6.17 -12.52 17.35
N ILE A 86 -5.80 -13.05 16.19
CA ILE A 86 -5.08 -14.32 16.04
C ILE A 86 -3.57 -14.03 16.00
N ASN A 87 -2.79 -14.69 16.86
CA ASN A 87 -1.33 -14.64 16.75
C ASN A 87 -0.86 -15.33 15.47
N PRO A 88 0.12 -14.77 14.74
CA PRO A 88 0.60 -15.38 13.51
C PRO A 88 1.25 -16.74 13.79
N GLY A 89 0.83 -17.78 13.06
CA GLY A 89 1.56 -19.04 13.00
C GLY A 89 2.54 -19.07 11.81
N LEU A 90 3.16 -20.22 11.58
CA LEU A 90 4.11 -20.40 10.47
C LEU A 90 3.46 -20.32 9.08
N GLU A 91 2.14 -20.50 9.00
CA GLU A 91 1.38 -20.38 7.75
C GLU A 91 1.55 -19.00 7.09
N ILE A 92 1.81 -17.95 7.87
CA ILE A 92 1.93 -16.59 7.35
C ILE A 92 3.14 -16.41 6.41
N ALA A 93 4.14 -17.30 6.49
CA ALA A 93 5.31 -17.25 5.62
C ALA A 93 5.01 -17.59 4.16
N THR A 94 3.82 -18.10 3.86
CA THR A 94 3.38 -18.48 2.51
C THR A 94 2.14 -17.71 2.05
N VAL A 95 1.68 -16.73 2.82
CA VAL A 95 0.50 -15.93 2.51
C VAL A 95 0.97 -14.57 2.00
N ASP A 96 0.41 -14.10 0.88
CA ASP A 96 0.71 -12.79 0.30
C ASP A 96 -0.03 -11.69 1.08
N ILE A 97 0.58 -11.26 2.18
CA ILE A 97 0.22 -10.05 2.92
C ILE A 97 1.46 -9.20 3.18
N ASP A 98 1.24 -7.93 3.44
CA ASP A 98 2.30 -6.93 3.56
C ASP A 98 2.59 -6.51 5.00
N ASP A 99 1.58 -6.56 5.87
CA ASP A 99 1.75 -6.32 7.31
C ASP A 99 0.78 -7.17 8.14
N TYR A 100 1.13 -7.44 9.39
CA TYR A 100 0.34 -8.24 10.32
C TYR A 100 0.27 -7.57 11.71
N LEU A 101 -0.91 -7.12 12.09
CA LEU A 101 -1.21 -6.49 13.36
C LEU A 101 -2.08 -7.39 14.24
N VAL A 102 -1.56 -7.71 15.42
CA VAL A 102 -2.32 -8.44 16.45
C VAL A 102 -3.12 -7.46 17.30
N LYS A 103 -4.45 -7.65 17.38
CA LYS A 103 -5.34 -6.89 18.27
C LYS A 103 -4.92 -7.08 19.74
N PRO A 104 -4.93 -6.03 20.58
CA PRO A 104 -5.52 -4.72 20.33
C PRO A 104 -4.63 -3.80 19.46
N VAL A 105 -5.24 -3.17 18.47
CA VAL A 105 -4.63 -2.14 17.63
C VAL A 105 -5.31 -0.82 17.94
N ASP A 106 -4.53 0.17 18.39
CA ASP A 106 -5.04 1.52 18.52
C ASP A 106 -5.11 2.23 17.16
N GLY A 107 -5.88 3.31 17.10
CA GLY A 107 -6.08 4.02 15.84
C GLY A 107 -4.85 4.77 15.31
N GLU A 108 -3.82 4.99 16.12
CA GLU A 108 -2.58 5.62 15.65
C GLU A 108 -1.73 4.58 14.91
N ARG A 109 -1.55 3.41 15.52
CA ARG A 109 -0.86 2.27 14.90
C ARG A 109 -1.51 1.83 13.59
N LEU A 110 -2.84 1.81 13.51
CA LEU A 110 -3.53 1.51 12.25
C LEU A 110 -3.17 2.52 11.16
N VAL A 111 -3.20 3.82 11.48
CA VAL A 111 -2.88 4.89 10.52
C VAL A 111 -1.42 4.80 10.09
N GLU A 112 -0.50 4.57 11.02
CA GLU A 112 0.93 4.39 10.71
C GLU A 112 1.18 3.22 9.75
N THR A 113 0.52 2.07 9.95
CA THR A 113 0.63 0.92 9.05
C THR A 113 0.10 1.26 7.66
N VAL A 114 -1.07 1.89 7.56
CA VAL A 114 -1.65 2.26 6.26
C VAL A 114 -0.80 3.33 5.55
N ASP A 115 -0.29 4.32 6.28
CA ASP A 115 0.64 5.32 5.76
C ASP A 115 1.90 4.65 5.19
N ALA A 116 2.50 3.72 5.93
CA ALA A 116 3.70 3.01 5.49
C ALA A 116 3.46 2.18 4.21
N LEU A 117 2.32 1.51 4.12
CA LEU A 117 1.94 0.78 2.90
C LEU A 117 1.73 1.72 1.71
N ASP A 118 1.07 2.87 1.90
CA ASP A 118 0.85 3.85 0.83
C ASP A 118 2.17 4.48 0.35
N GLU A 119 3.08 4.79 1.29
CA GLU A 119 4.43 5.26 0.99
C GLU A 119 5.21 4.23 0.17
N ARG A 120 5.15 2.94 0.55
CA ARG A 120 5.82 1.85 -0.16
C ARG A 120 5.27 1.67 -1.58
N ARG A 121 3.93 1.65 -1.73
CA ARG A 121 3.26 1.58 -3.03
C ARG A 121 3.68 2.74 -3.94
N THR A 122 3.70 3.95 -3.39
CA THR A 122 4.10 5.15 -4.14
C THR A 122 5.56 5.06 -4.58
N TYR A 123 6.44 4.61 -3.69
CA TYR A 123 7.86 4.41 -4.01
C TYR A 123 8.07 3.41 -5.15
N GLU A 124 7.44 2.23 -5.10
CA GLU A 124 7.57 1.20 -6.13
C GLU A 124 7.09 1.68 -7.51
N ARG A 125 5.96 2.41 -7.53
CA ARG A 125 5.43 3.04 -8.73
C ARG A 125 6.42 4.06 -9.30
N ASP A 126 6.97 4.91 -8.45
CA ASP A 126 7.91 5.96 -8.83
C ASP A 126 9.22 5.37 -9.37
N VAL A 127 9.74 4.29 -8.76
CA VAL A 127 10.92 3.56 -9.24
C VAL A 127 10.68 2.98 -10.63
N THR A 128 9.56 2.29 -10.82
CA THR A 128 9.18 1.71 -12.12
C THR A 128 9.06 2.80 -13.19
N ARG A 129 8.41 3.91 -12.84
CA ARG A 129 8.24 5.05 -13.75
C ARG A 129 9.58 5.70 -14.12
N TYR A 130 10.46 5.90 -13.14
CA TYR A 130 11.81 6.45 -13.34
C TYR A 130 12.61 5.64 -14.36
N TYR A 131 12.67 4.31 -14.20
CA TYR A 131 13.40 3.47 -15.15
C TYR A 131 12.81 3.51 -16.56
N ALA A 132 11.48 3.54 -16.68
CA ALA A 132 10.83 3.66 -17.98
C ALA A 132 11.17 4.98 -18.68
N LEU A 133 11.18 6.10 -17.95
CA LEU A 133 11.57 7.41 -18.48
C LEU A 133 13.06 7.48 -18.81
N ALA A 134 13.92 6.92 -17.96
CA ALA A 134 15.36 6.87 -18.19
C ALA A 134 15.69 6.09 -19.47
N SER A 135 15.00 4.97 -19.70
CA SER A 135 15.12 4.19 -20.94
C SER A 135 14.69 4.99 -22.17
N ARG A 136 13.58 5.74 -22.08
CA ARG A 136 13.11 6.61 -23.18
C ARG A 136 14.10 7.74 -23.45
N ARG A 137 14.65 8.36 -22.41
CA ARG A 137 15.68 9.39 -22.53
C ARG A 137 16.89 8.88 -23.30
N ALA A 138 17.42 7.72 -22.91
CA ALA A 138 18.58 7.11 -23.54
C ALA A 138 18.33 6.80 -25.03
N ALA A 139 17.13 6.31 -25.37
CA ALA A 139 16.75 6.06 -26.77
C ALA A 139 16.68 7.35 -27.60
N LEU A 140 16.13 8.43 -27.05
CA LEU A 140 16.06 9.73 -27.72
C LEU A 140 17.46 10.33 -27.95
N GLU A 141 18.32 10.29 -26.92
CA GLU A 141 19.70 10.79 -26.99
C GLU A 141 20.55 10.00 -28.01
N ALA A 142 20.24 8.72 -28.23
CA ALA A 142 20.92 7.91 -29.23
C ALA A 142 20.45 8.18 -30.67
N ALA A 143 19.21 8.65 -30.86
CA ALA A 143 18.58 8.80 -32.16
C ALA A 143 18.59 10.23 -32.72
N HIS A 144 18.80 11.24 -31.88
CA HIS A 144 18.64 12.66 -32.24
C HIS A 144 19.88 13.50 -31.91
N ASP A 145 20.06 14.59 -32.65
CA ASP A 145 21.10 15.58 -32.36
C ASP A 145 20.79 16.33 -31.04
N PRO A 146 21.80 16.59 -30.19
CA PRO A 146 21.58 17.29 -28.92
C PRO A 146 20.95 18.68 -29.04
N ALA A 147 21.18 19.42 -30.14
CA ALA A 147 20.55 20.71 -30.36
C ALA A 147 19.06 20.55 -30.65
N ALA A 148 18.67 19.56 -31.46
CA ALA A 148 17.28 19.28 -31.76
C ALA A 148 16.49 18.84 -30.51
N LEU A 149 17.11 18.09 -29.60
CA LEU A 149 16.49 17.71 -28.33
C LEU A 149 16.34 18.89 -27.36
N ARG A 150 17.30 19.81 -27.33
CA ARG A 150 17.27 20.96 -26.42
C ARG A 150 16.08 21.88 -26.67
N ASP A 151 15.67 22.01 -27.93
CA ASP A 151 14.58 22.91 -28.33
C ASP A 151 13.20 22.20 -28.38
N ASP A 152 13.10 20.93 -27.96
CA ASP A 152 11.85 20.16 -27.97
C ASP A 152 11.18 20.09 -26.58
N GLU A 153 10.00 20.69 -26.46
CA GLU A 153 9.20 20.76 -25.22
C GLU A 153 8.86 19.38 -24.62
N ARG A 154 8.74 18.32 -25.45
CA ARG A 154 8.42 16.97 -24.96
C ARG A 154 9.63 16.34 -24.28
N TYR A 155 10.82 16.62 -24.79
CA TYR A 155 12.06 16.17 -24.17
C TYR A 155 12.34 16.93 -22.88
N GLU A 156 12.05 18.24 -22.83
CA GLU A 156 12.09 19.04 -21.60
C GLU A 156 11.17 18.46 -20.52
N THR A 157 9.89 18.22 -20.85
CA THR A 157 8.92 17.60 -19.92
C THR A 157 9.40 16.25 -19.38
N LEU A 158 9.97 15.40 -20.25
CA LEU A 158 10.51 14.10 -19.85
C LEU A 158 11.69 14.24 -18.87
N ARG A 159 12.55 15.24 -19.06
CA ARG A 159 13.69 15.50 -18.18
C ARG A 159 13.23 16.01 -16.83
N ASP A 160 12.27 16.93 -16.81
CA ASP A 160 11.70 17.46 -15.57
C ASP A 160 11.06 16.34 -14.74
N GLU A 161 10.24 15.49 -15.37
CA GLU A 161 9.62 14.33 -14.69
C GLU A 161 10.68 13.36 -14.13
N LEU A 162 11.82 13.18 -14.80
CA LEU A 162 12.95 12.39 -14.31
C LEU A 162 13.68 13.03 -13.13
N ASP A 163 13.87 14.34 -13.15
CA ASP A 163 14.54 15.07 -12.06
C ASP A 163 13.66 15.09 -10.80
N ASP A 164 12.33 15.24 -10.97
CA ASP A 164 11.36 15.13 -9.88
C ASP A 164 11.38 13.73 -9.27
N LEU A 165 11.23 12.68 -10.09
CA LEU A 165 11.25 11.29 -9.63
C LEU A 165 12.61 10.87 -9.05
N ARG A 166 13.74 11.45 -9.50
CA ARG A 166 15.06 11.13 -8.92
C ARG A 166 15.09 11.36 -7.40
N THR A 167 14.34 12.36 -6.93
CA THR A 167 14.25 12.69 -5.51
C THR A 167 13.42 11.66 -4.75
N SER A 168 12.33 11.14 -5.34
CA SER A 168 11.46 10.14 -4.70
C SER A 168 12.01 8.71 -4.75
N VAL A 169 12.76 8.34 -5.81
CA VAL A 169 13.35 6.99 -5.95
C VAL A 169 14.62 6.78 -5.13
N THR A 170 15.19 7.85 -4.58
CA THR A 170 16.26 7.73 -3.59
C THR A 170 15.63 7.20 -2.30
N PRO A 171 16.00 6.01 -1.79
CA PRO A 171 15.33 5.42 -0.64
C PRO A 171 15.31 6.41 0.54
N SER A 172 14.11 6.77 1.00
CA SER A 172 13.96 7.51 2.25
C SER A 172 14.42 6.61 3.41
N ALA A 173 14.99 7.21 4.46
CA ALA A 173 15.34 6.48 5.69
C ALA A 173 14.15 5.69 6.25
N ALA A 174 12.91 6.18 6.05
CA ALA A 174 11.67 5.51 6.46
C ALA A 174 11.42 4.17 5.76
N ILE A 175 11.73 4.04 4.47
CA ILE A 175 11.56 2.77 3.70
C ILE A 175 12.63 1.74 4.13
N VAL A 176 13.83 2.23 4.46
CA VAL A 176 14.91 1.39 5.00
C VAL A 176 14.62 0.97 6.45
N GLU A 177 13.98 1.84 7.23
CA GLU A 177 13.53 1.55 8.58
C GLU A 177 12.31 0.61 8.61
N ASP A 178 11.45 0.59 7.60
CA ASP A 178 10.34 -0.37 7.50
C ASP A 178 10.84 -1.83 7.38
N HIS A 179 11.89 -2.05 6.58
CA HIS A 179 12.64 -3.32 6.58
C HIS A 179 13.22 -3.66 7.98
N THR A 180 13.37 -2.67 8.85
CA THR A 180 13.87 -2.82 10.23
C THR A 180 12.73 -2.83 11.27
N ARG A 181 11.51 -2.34 10.97
CA ARG A 181 10.33 -2.43 11.84
C ARG A 181 9.88 -3.88 11.98
N ALA A 182 10.06 -4.69 10.94
CA ALA A 182 10.00 -6.16 11.02
C ALA A 182 10.91 -6.72 12.14
N SER A 183 12.02 -6.04 12.48
CA SER A 183 12.92 -6.42 13.58
C SER A 183 12.57 -5.77 14.93
N ALA A 184 11.77 -4.70 14.97
CA ALA A 184 11.42 -4.00 16.20
C ALA A 184 10.37 -4.77 17.03
N LEU A 185 9.42 -5.43 16.37
CA LEU A 185 8.43 -6.32 17.03
C LEU A 185 9.08 -7.54 17.70
N TYR A 186 10.27 -7.95 17.27
CA TYR A 186 11.04 -9.02 17.92
C TYR A 186 11.69 -8.60 19.25
N ARG A 187 11.92 -7.31 19.47
CA ARG A 187 12.63 -6.84 20.66
C ARG A 187 11.77 -6.96 21.92
N ASP A 188 10.45 -6.79 21.81
CA ASP A 188 9.51 -6.93 22.94
C ASP A 188 9.22 -8.39 23.32
N LEU A 189 9.30 -9.34 22.38
CA LEU A 189 9.16 -10.78 22.68
C LEU A 189 10.44 -11.40 23.27
N SER A 190 11.61 -10.81 23.00
CA SER A 190 12.90 -11.26 23.57
C SER A 190 13.21 -10.71 24.98
N ALA A 191 12.39 -9.79 25.50
CA ALA A 191 12.52 -9.22 26.84
C ALA A 191 11.74 -10.01 27.92
N ALA A 192 11.14 -11.14 27.54
CA ALA A 192 10.42 -12.06 28.43
C ALA A 192 11.10 -13.44 28.48
N GLU A 193 12.38 -13.48 28.84
CA GLU A 193 13.04 -14.68 29.39
C GLU A 193 13.87 -14.32 30.63
#